data_AF-A0A954A1A1-F1
#
_entry.id   AF-A0A954A1A1-F1
#
_cell.length_a   1.000
_cell.length_b   1.000
_cell.length_c   1.000
_cell.angle_alpha   90.00
_cell.angle_beta   90.00
_cell.angle_gamma   90.00
#
_symmetry.space_group_name_H-M   'P 1'
#
loop_
_entity.id
_entity.type
_entity.pdbx_description
1 polymer ?
#
loop_
_entity_poly.entity_id
_entity_poly.type
_entity_poly.pdbx_seq_one_letter_code
_entity_poly.pdbx_strand_id
1 'polypeptide(L)'
;MLATSLWALPQASDPSNPAGTAPEYHYQFQNMPPAWVVGLVVVPLVVAFAWWSYGGISRLEPRTRVLLSILRGAAILVCLLAIAQPVLETRHYTQLRSQVHVLVDDSASMQR
;
A
#
# COMPACT_ATOMS: atom_id res chain seq x y z
N MET A 1 -7.23 -18.94 -32.51
CA MET A 1 -8.48 -18.28 -32.06
C MET A 1 -8.24 -17.79 -30.64
N LEU A 2 -7.96 -16.50 -30.49
CA LEU A 2 -7.69 -15.82 -29.21
C LEU A 2 -9.02 -15.26 -28.69
N ALA A 3 -9.54 -15.83 -27.60
CA ALA A 3 -10.70 -15.28 -26.90
C ALA A 3 -10.21 -14.30 -25.82
N THR A 4 -10.27 -13.03 -26.19
CA THR A 4 -10.01 -11.84 -25.38
C THR A 4 -11.04 -11.74 -24.24
N SER A 5 -10.72 -12.29 -23.05
CA SER A 5 -11.53 -12.17 -21.83
C SER A 5 -11.17 -10.90 -21.03
N LEU A 6 -11.40 -9.73 -21.64
CA LEU A 6 -11.00 -8.42 -21.11
C LEU A 6 -12.13 -7.66 -20.37
N TRP A 7 -13.17 -8.34 -19.90
CA TRP A 7 -14.31 -7.69 -19.23
C TRP A 7 -14.97 -8.54 -18.14
N ALA A 8 -14.22 -9.28 -17.31
CA ALA A 8 -14.83 -9.93 -16.15
C ALA A 8 -15.54 -8.88 -15.26
N LEU A 9 -16.85 -8.72 -15.47
CA LEU A 9 -17.72 -7.88 -14.66
C LEU A 9 -17.58 -8.35 -13.22
N PRO A 10 -17.63 -7.45 -12.22
CA PRO A 10 -17.78 -7.86 -10.84
C PRO A 10 -19.00 -8.78 -10.77
N GLN A 11 -18.80 -10.08 -10.49
CA GLN A 11 -19.91 -11.01 -10.38
C GLN A 11 -20.83 -10.49 -9.29
N ALA A 12 -22.05 -10.11 -9.69
CA ALA A 12 -23.10 -9.80 -8.74
C ALA A 12 -23.24 -10.98 -7.78
N SER A 13 -23.23 -10.68 -6.48
CA SER A 13 -23.29 -11.65 -5.39
C SER A 13 -24.41 -12.65 -5.60
N ASP A 14 -24.06 -13.94 -5.70
CA ASP A 14 -25.02 -15.05 -5.69
C ASP A 14 -25.75 -15.05 -4.33
N PRO A 15 -27.07 -14.78 -4.29
CA PRO A 15 -27.83 -14.70 -3.05
C PRO A 15 -27.95 -16.05 -2.32
N SER A 16 -27.55 -17.17 -2.95
CA SER A 16 -27.54 -18.50 -2.34
C SER A 16 -26.26 -18.81 -1.53
N ASN A 17 -25.25 -17.93 -1.57
CA ASN A 17 -24.02 -18.06 -0.80
C ASN A 17 -23.93 -16.99 0.31
N PRO A 18 -24.48 -17.23 1.52
CA PRO A 18 -24.47 -16.26 2.62
C PRO A 18 -23.08 -15.99 3.21
N ALA A 19 -22.02 -16.63 2.67
CA ALA A 19 -20.64 -16.53 3.13
C ALA A 19 -19.72 -15.81 2.12
N GLY A 20 -20.24 -15.29 1.01
CA GLY A 20 -19.46 -14.56 0.01
C GLY A 20 -19.15 -13.12 0.44
N THR A 21 -18.20 -12.91 1.35
CA THR A 21 -17.68 -11.58 1.65
C THR A 21 -16.89 -11.03 0.45
N ALA A 22 -17.32 -9.88 -0.08
CA ALA A 22 -16.61 -9.19 -1.15
C ALA A 22 -15.17 -8.83 -0.72
N PRO A 23 -14.17 -8.94 -1.61
CA PRO A 23 -12.79 -8.57 -1.29
C PRO A 23 -12.69 -7.07 -1.01
N GLU A 24 -12.15 -6.71 0.16
CA GLU A 24 -11.86 -5.34 0.55
C GLU A 24 -10.43 -4.99 0.10
N TYR A 25 -10.28 -4.00 -0.79
CA TYR A 25 -8.98 -3.57 -1.31
C TYR A 25 -8.43 -2.42 -0.49
N HIS A 26 -7.30 -2.61 0.17
CA HIS A 26 -6.59 -1.57 0.92
C HIS A 26 -5.25 -1.26 0.25
N TYR A 27 -5.03 0.00 -0.09
CA TYR A 27 -3.73 0.49 -0.56
C TYR A 27 -2.90 0.88 0.66
N GLN A 28 -1.89 0.08 1.00
CA GLN A 28 -0.99 0.37 2.12
C GLN A 28 0.47 0.33 1.67
N PHE A 29 1.21 1.39 1.96
CA PHE A 29 2.65 1.42 1.73
C PHE A 29 3.35 0.71 2.90
N GLN A 30 3.90 -0.48 2.65
CA GLN A 30 4.36 -1.38 3.71
C GLN A 30 5.51 -0.80 4.56
N ASN A 31 6.38 0.01 3.94
CA ASN A 31 7.54 0.62 4.58
C ASN A 31 7.51 2.16 4.56
N MET A 32 6.34 2.79 4.44
CA MET A 32 6.29 4.24 4.39
C MET A 32 6.72 4.84 5.74
N PRO A 33 7.76 5.69 5.75
CA PRO A 33 8.05 6.49 6.93
C PRO A 33 6.80 7.32 7.28
N PRO A 34 6.59 7.64 8.57
CA PRO A 34 5.52 8.53 8.98
C PRO A 34 5.48 9.80 8.12
N ALA A 35 4.28 10.29 7.79
CA ALA A 35 4.11 11.44 6.89
C ALA A 35 4.93 12.68 7.32
N TRP A 36 5.12 12.86 8.63
CA TRP A 36 5.95 13.92 9.17
C TRP A 36 7.44 13.77 8.83
N VAL A 37 7.98 12.55 8.75
CA VAL A 37 9.38 12.30 8.34
C VAL A 37 9.57 12.68 6.88
N VAL A 38 8.60 12.30 6.04
CA VAL A 38 8.62 12.66 4.62
C VAL A 38 8.61 14.19 4.47
N GLY A 39 7.68 14.87 5.16
CA GLY A 39 7.54 16.32 5.07
C GLY A 39 8.70 17.11 5.69
N LEU A 40 9.19 16.72 6.87
CA LEU A 40 10.18 17.49 7.65
C LEU A 40 11.63 17.08 7.39
N VAL A 41 11.88 15.89 6.84
CA VAL A 41 13.25 15.39 6.63
C VAL A 41 13.51 15.20 5.14
N VAL A 42 12.68 14.39 4.46
CA VAL A 42 12.94 14.01 3.06
C VAL A 42 12.83 15.22 2.13
N VAL A 43 11.73 15.96 2.20
CA VAL A 43 11.50 17.15 1.36
C VAL A 43 12.62 18.19 1.51
N PRO A 44 12.96 18.68 2.73
CA PRO A 44 14.01 19.69 2.86
C PRO A 44 15.38 19.15 2.50
N LEU A 45 15.68 17.87 2.73
CA LEU A 45 16.95 17.27 2.33
C LEU A 45 17.10 17.22 0.81
N VAL A 46 16.02 16.87 0.08
CA VAL A 46 16.02 16.92 -1.39
C VAL A 46 16.19 18.35 -1.89
N VAL A 47 15.51 19.33 -1.30
CA VAL A 47 15.64 20.76 -1.67
C VAL A 47 17.05 21.28 -1.39
N ALA A 48 17.59 21.01 -0.20
CA ALA A 48 18.94 21.40 0.19
C ALA A 48 19.99 20.76 -0.72
N PHE A 49 19.82 19.47 -1.05
CA PHE A 49 20.73 18.76 -1.95
C PHE A 49 20.66 19.31 -3.38
N ALA A 50 19.45 19.62 -3.87
CA ALA A 50 19.25 20.23 -5.17
C ALA A 50 19.91 21.62 -5.26
N TRP A 51 19.82 22.44 -4.20
CA TRP A 51 20.49 23.73 -4.12
C TRP A 51 22.02 23.55 -4.04
N TRP A 52 22.51 22.66 -3.18
CA TRP A 52 23.93 22.44 -2.98
C TRP A 52 24.64 21.89 -4.24
N SER A 53 23.99 21.00 -4.99
CA SER A 53 24.60 20.29 -6.12
C SER A 53 25.08 21.19 -7.28
N TYR A 54 24.55 22.42 -7.42
CA TYR A 54 24.95 23.37 -8.48
C TYR A 54 25.36 24.75 -7.95
N GLY A 55 25.46 24.94 -6.63
CA GLY A 55 25.88 26.20 -6.01
C GLY A 55 27.31 26.61 -6.37
N GLY A 56 28.20 25.67 -6.68
CA GLY A 56 29.64 25.92 -6.90
C GLY A 56 30.08 26.16 -8.35
N ILE A 57 29.21 25.99 -9.35
CA ILE A 57 29.63 25.97 -10.77
C ILE A 57 29.30 27.29 -11.44
N SER A 58 30.21 28.27 -11.44
CA SER A 58 29.94 29.63 -11.97
C SER A 58 29.74 29.76 -13.48
N ARG A 59 29.99 28.69 -14.28
CA ARG A 59 29.96 28.75 -15.75
C ARG A 59 28.63 28.39 -16.41
N LEU A 60 27.65 27.86 -15.67
CA LEU A 60 26.37 27.43 -16.27
C LEU A 60 25.29 28.50 -16.19
N GLU A 61 24.47 28.57 -17.22
CA GLU A 61 23.29 29.44 -17.29
C GLU A 61 22.27 29.09 -16.16
N PRO A 62 21.66 30.08 -15.49
CA PRO A 62 20.85 29.86 -14.29
C PRO A 62 19.67 28.91 -14.50
N ARG A 63 19.02 28.95 -15.67
CA ARG A 63 17.88 28.08 -16.01
C ARG A 63 18.29 26.60 -16.10
N THR A 64 19.40 26.33 -16.77
CA THR A 64 19.93 24.95 -16.92
C THR A 64 20.35 24.38 -15.57
N ARG A 65 20.90 25.21 -14.67
CA ARG A 65 21.21 24.79 -13.29
C ARG A 65 19.96 24.34 -12.54
N VAL A 66 18.90 25.15 -12.57
CA VAL A 66 17.64 24.82 -11.88
C VAL A 66 17.04 23.53 -12.44
N LEU A 67 17.03 23.37 -13.77
CA LEU A 67 16.51 22.16 -14.41
C LEU A 67 17.29 20.91 -13.99
N LEU A 68 18.62 20.97 -14.00
CA LEU A 68 19.47 19.84 -13.61
C LEU A 68 19.38 19.53 -12.10
N SER A 69 19.26 20.55 -11.26
CA SER A 69 19.00 20.41 -9.82
C SER A 69 17.66 19.72 -9.55
N ILE A 70 16.59 20.15 -10.23
CA ILE A 70 15.26 19.53 -10.11
C ILE A 70 15.31 18.08 -10.60
N LEU A 71 15.92 17.83 -11.76
CA LEU A 71 16.02 16.48 -12.32
C LEU A 71 16.76 15.54 -11.37
N ARG A 72 17.83 16.02 -10.72
CA ARG A 72 18.57 15.22 -9.73
C ARG A 72 17.77 15.00 -8.44
N GLY A 73 17.08 16.02 -7.95
CA GLY A 73 16.17 15.89 -6.81
C GLY A 73 15.03 14.90 -7.09
N ALA A 74 14.46 14.96 -8.29
CA ALA A 74 13.42 14.03 -8.75
C ALA A 74 13.95 12.58 -8.84
N ALA A 75 15.16 12.37 -9.37
CA ALA A 75 15.78 11.04 -9.41
C ALA A 75 15.97 10.45 -8.00
N ILE A 76 16.41 11.26 -7.04
CA ILE A 76 16.53 10.84 -5.63
C ILE A 76 15.16 10.50 -5.04
N LEU A 77 14.16 11.35 -5.29
CA LEU A 77 12.78 11.12 -4.82
C LEU A 77 12.22 9.80 -5.37
N VAL A 78 12.45 9.50 -6.65
CA VAL A 78 12.05 8.25 -7.28
C VAL A 78 12.76 7.06 -6.63
N CYS A 79 14.05 7.14 -6.34
CA CYS A 79 14.76 6.11 -5.59
C CYS A 79 14.15 5.88 -4.20
N LEU A 80 13.80 6.95 -3.48
CA LEU A 80 13.17 6.85 -2.17
C LEU A 80 11.77 6.21 -2.25
N LEU A 81 10.98 6.57 -3.26
CA LEU A 81 9.66 5.95 -3.49
C LEU A 81 9.78 4.47 -3.87
N ALA A 82 10.79 4.10 -4.66
CA ALA A 82 11.06 2.70 -5.00
C ALA A 82 11.42 1.87 -3.75
N ILE A 83 12.21 2.44 -2.84
CA ILE A 83 12.56 1.80 -1.55
C ILE A 83 11.34 1.69 -0.62
N ALA A 84 10.40 2.62 -0.69
CA ALA A 84 9.19 2.60 0.13
C ALA A 84 8.27 1.39 -0.17
N GLN A 85 8.54 0.62 -1.24
CA GLN A 85 7.86 -0.62 -1.60
C GLN A 85 6.32 -0.44 -1.61
N PRO A 86 5.75 0.17 -2.66
CA PRO A 86 4.30 0.22 -2.79
C PRO A 86 3.77 -1.20 -2.93
N VAL A 87 3.01 -1.66 -1.94
CA VAL A 87 2.43 -3.01 -1.89
C VAL A 87 0.91 -2.89 -1.94
N LEU A 88 0.28 -3.76 -2.73
CA LEU A 88 -1.18 -3.91 -2.72
C LEU A 88 -1.52 -5.00 -1.70
N GLU A 89 -2.12 -4.62 -0.57
CA GLU A 89 -2.50 -5.59 0.46
C GLU A 89 -3.93 -6.10 0.18
N THR A 90 -4.05 -7.38 -0.17
CA THR A 90 -5.34 -8.06 -0.29
C THR A 90 -5.61 -8.81 1.02
N ARG A 91 -6.50 -8.28 1.87
CA ARG A 91 -6.91 -8.96 3.10
C ARG A 91 -8.09 -9.88 2.85
N HIS A 92 -7.89 -11.18 3.10
CA HIS A 92 -8.98 -12.15 3.14
C HIS A 92 -9.46 -12.31 4.58
N TYR A 93 -10.55 -11.63 4.93
CA TYR A 93 -11.19 -11.83 6.22
C TYR A 93 -12.02 -13.12 6.19
N THR A 94 -11.50 -14.19 6.80
CA THR A 94 -12.30 -15.40 7.05
C THR A 94 -13.08 -15.22 8.35
N GLN A 95 -14.40 -15.07 8.25
CA GLN A 95 -15.28 -15.04 9.41
C GLN A 95 -15.37 -16.45 10.01
N LEU A 96 -14.61 -16.71 11.07
CA LEU A 96 -14.74 -17.92 11.88
C LEU A 96 -16.03 -17.80 12.70
N ARG A 97 -17.11 -18.42 12.23
CA ARG A 97 -18.30 -18.63 13.08
C ARG A 97 -17.89 -19.50 14.26
N SER A 98 -17.92 -18.96 15.47
CA SER A 98 -17.76 -19.77 16.68
C SER A 98 -19.00 -20.66 16.83
N GLN A 99 -18.92 -21.88 16.33
CA GLN A 99 -19.95 -22.87 16.61
C GLN A 99 -19.70 -23.41 18.02
N VAL A 100 -20.38 -22.85 19.00
CA VAL A 100 -20.37 -23.38 20.37
C VAL A 100 -21.29 -24.59 20.38
N HIS A 101 -20.71 -25.79 20.39
CA HIS A 101 -21.46 -27.03 20.55
C HIS A 101 -21.55 -27.34 22.04
N VAL A 102 -22.77 -27.27 22.60
CA VAL A 102 -23.02 -27.64 23.99
C VAL A 102 -23.33 -29.13 24.04
N LEU A 103 -22.38 -29.92 24.55
CA LEU A 103 -22.64 -31.31 24.89
C LEU A 103 -23.24 -31.35 26.30
N VAL A 104 -24.51 -31.74 26.38
CA VAL A 104 -25.17 -32.04 27.65
C VAL A 104 -25.01 -33.55 27.86
N ASP A 105 -24.23 -33.93 28.87
CA ASP A 105 -24.14 -35.31 29.31
C ASP A 105 -25.41 -35.64 30.11
N ASP A 106 -26.20 -36.61 29.66
CA ASP A 106 -27.41 -37.12 30.36
C ASP A 106 -27.12 -38.49 30.97
N SER A 107 -25.99 -38.60 31.66
CA SER A 107 -25.60 -39.82 32.34
C SER A 107 -26.41 -40.01 33.63
N ALA A 108 -26.78 -41.26 33.93
CA ALA A 108 -27.59 -41.64 35.09
C ALA A 108 -27.02 -41.20 36.46
N SER A 109 -25.74 -40.81 36.53
CA SER A 109 -25.13 -40.21 37.72
C SER A 109 -25.60 -38.78 38.01
N MET A 110 -26.27 -38.11 37.07
CA MET A 110 -26.75 -36.73 37.22
C MET A 110 -28.20 -36.62 37.73
N GLN A 111 -28.95 -37.73 37.85
CA GLN A 111 -30.35 -37.76 38.28
C GLN A 111 -30.56 -38.12 39.77
N ARG A 112 -29.55 -37.91 40.63
CA ARG A 112 -29.59 -38.33 42.04
C ARG A 112 -29.87 -37.19 43.02
#